data_AF-A0A7K8SU15-F1
#
_entry.id   AF-A0A7K8SU15-F1
#
_cell.length_a   1.000
_cell.length_b   1.000
_cell.length_c   1.000
_cell.angle_alpha   90.00
_cell.angle_beta   90.00
_cell.angle_gamma   90.00
#
_symmetry.space_group_name_H-M   'P 1'
#
loop_
_entity.id
_entity.type
_entity.pdbx_description
1 polymer ?
#
loop_
_entity_poly.entity_id
_entity_poly.type
_entity_poly.pdbx_seq_one_letter_code
_entity_poly.pdbx_strand_id
1 'polypeptide(L)'
;QVCPALRTPRVPVWLCSICGRHGVLFGTDSRLLSDWRRERLFQLYFYSGQWEQARTARLTVDTHSHPWEEGRGEDPSSPGKRRPSLEMAIRTKWAGATVSWDGTDPFY
;
A
#
# COMPACT_ATOMS: atom_id res chain seq x y z
N GLN A 1 2.75 -19.41 -3.97
CA GLN A 1 3.18 -19.10 -2.59
C GLN A 1 3.20 -17.59 -2.44
N VAL A 2 2.20 -17.03 -1.73
CA VAL A 2 2.06 -15.58 -1.53
C VAL A 2 2.81 -15.23 -0.24
N CYS A 3 3.73 -14.27 -0.28
CA CYS A 3 4.34 -13.75 0.94
C CYS A 3 3.23 -13.05 1.77
N PRO A 4 2.80 -13.56 2.94
CA PRO A 4 1.52 -13.18 3.53
C PRO A 4 1.52 -11.80 4.22
N ALA A 5 2.69 -11.21 4.46
CA ALA A 5 2.80 -9.95 5.20
C ALA A 5 4.06 -9.19 4.81
N LEU A 6 3.96 -7.86 4.73
CA LEU A 6 5.13 -7.01 4.82
C LEU A 6 5.76 -7.23 6.20
N ARG A 7 6.96 -7.81 6.26
CA ARG A 7 7.75 -7.85 7.51
C ARG A 7 8.00 -6.41 7.96
N THR A 8 8.29 -6.19 9.25
CA THR A 8 8.65 -4.85 9.76
C THR A 8 10.17 -4.68 9.68
N PRO A 9 10.71 -4.05 8.62
CA PRO A 9 12.14 -3.73 8.52
C PRO A 9 12.54 -2.63 9.50
N ARG A 10 13.85 -2.43 9.70
CA ARG A 10 14.39 -1.31 10.49
C ARG A 10 14.20 0.07 9.83
N VAL A 11 14.10 0.08 8.51
CA VAL A 11 13.87 1.27 7.67
C VAL A 11 12.66 0.99 6.78
N PRO A 12 11.85 1.99 6.40
CA PRO A 12 10.60 1.77 5.67
C PRO A 12 10.86 1.43 4.20
N VAL A 13 11.45 0.26 3.91
CA VAL A 13 11.73 -0.24 2.56
C VAL A 13 11.32 -1.70 2.51
N TRP A 14 10.48 -2.04 1.54
CA TRP A 14 9.95 -3.37 1.33
C TRP A 14 10.12 -3.80 -0.13
N LEU A 15 10.48 -5.06 -0.33
CA LEU A 15 10.31 -5.73 -1.60
C LEU A 15 8.90 -6.33 -1.64
N CYS A 16 8.14 -5.95 -2.66
CA CYS A 16 6.77 -6.41 -2.87
C CYS A 16 6.74 -7.33 -4.09
N SER A 17 6.04 -8.45 -3.98
CA SER A 17 5.66 -9.30 -5.11
C SER A 17 4.15 -9.22 -5.27
N ILE A 18 3.69 -8.54 -6.31
CA ILE A 18 2.30 -8.17 -6.54
C ILE A 18 1.92 -8.69 -7.92
N CYS A 19 0.97 -9.62 -7.99
CA CYS A 19 0.51 -10.23 -9.25
C CYS A 19 1.65 -10.77 -10.16
N GLY A 20 2.68 -11.36 -9.56
CA GLY A 20 3.84 -11.90 -10.28
C GLY A 20 4.87 -10.84 -10.72
N ARG A 21 4.65 -9.57 -10.42
CA ARG A 21 5.60 -8.48 -10.64
C ARG A 21 6.28 -8.09 -9.34
N HIS A 22 7.58 -7.84 -9.41
CA HIS A 22 8.37 -7.39 -8.27
C HIS A 22 8.49 -5.88 -8.29
N GLY A 23 8.50 -5.26 -7.11
CA GLY A 23 8.71 -3.82 -6.98
C GLY A 23 9.20 -3.46 -5.58
N VAL A 24 9.60 -2.21 -5.43
CA VAL A 24 10.03 -1.64 -4.15
C VAL A 24 8.96 -0.68 -3.66
N LEU A 25 8.45 -0.91 -2.46
CA LEU A 25 7.61 0.03 -1.71
C LEU A 25 8.49 0.66 -0.62
N PHE A 26 8.48 1.99 -0.50
CA PHE A 26 9.31 2.64 0.52
C PHE A 26 8.72 3.96 1.01
N GLY A 27 9.04 4.31 2.26
CA GLY A 27 8.86 5.65 2.82
C GLY A 27 10.19 6.39 2.81
N THR A 28 10.14 7.73 2.78
CA THR A 28 11.34 8.58 2.85
C THR A 28 11.70 8.99 4.28
N ASP A 29 10.76 8.83 5.22
CA ASP A 29 10.97 9.13 6.64
C ASP A 29 11.49 7.90 7.39
N SER A 30 12.77 7.91 7.75
CA SER A 30 13.42 6.79 8.44
C SER A 30 12.79 6.44 9.81
N ARG A 31 12.03 7.37 10.41
CA ARG A 31 11.34 7.16 11.69
C ARG A 31 9.92 6.62 11.56
N LEU A 32 9.42 6.44 10.33
CA LEU A 32 8.04 6.01 10.06
C LEU A 32 7.65 4.76 10.87
N LEU A 33 8.57 3.82 11.04
CA LEU A 33 8.32 2.54 11.72
C LEU A 33 8.63 2.54 13.22
N SER A 34 9.21 3.62 13.73
CA SER A 34 9.64 3.75 15.13
C SER A 34 8.89 4.83 15.90
N ASP A 35 8.08 5.64 15.23
CA ASP A 35 7.32 6.75 15.80
C ASP A 35 5.85 6.60 15.41
N TRP A 36 5.02 6.16 16.36
CA TRP A 36 3.60 5.93 16.17
C TRP A 36 2.85 7.17 15.67
N ARG A 37 3.35 8.39 15.95
CA ARG A 37 2.72 9.62 15.47
C ARG A 37 2.92 9.79 13.96
N ARG A 38 4.09 9.39 13.46
CA ARG A 38 4.43 9.39 12.03
C ARG A 38 3.70 8.29 11.29
N GLU A 39 3.39 7.19 11.97
CA GLU A 39 2.61 6.07 11.42
C GLU A 39 1.11 6.38 11.27
N ARG A 40 0.62 7.56 11.70
CA ARG A 40 -0.79 7.96 11.55
C ARG A 40 -1.17 8.38 10.13
N LEU A 41 -0.33 9.21 9.51
CA LEU A 41 -0.55 9.74 8.17
C LEU A 41 0.80 9.99 7.51
N PHE A 42 1.08 9.28 6.43
CA PHE A 42 2.40 9.31 5.80
C PHE A 42 2.34 8.99 4.32
N GLN A 43 3.48 9.18 3.65
CA GLN A 43 3.63 8.87 2.23
C GLN A 43 4.46 7.61 2.03
N LEU A 44 4.02 6.79 1.09
CA LEU A 44 4.80 5.70 0.51
C LEU A 44 4.99 5.94 -0.98
N TYR A 45 6.04 5.35 -1.52
CA TYR A 45 6.39 5.40 -2.92
C TYR A 45 6.54 3.97 -3.43
N PHE A 46 6.00 3.71 -4.61
CA PHE A 46 6.13 2.40 -5.25
C PHE A 46 6.84 2.52 -6.59
N TYR A 47 7.81 1.63 -6.79
CA TYR A 47 8.54 1.50 -8.05
C TYR A 47 8.55 0.04 -8.49
N SER A 48 7.91 -0.23 -9.63
CA SER A 48 7.79 -1.57 -10.22
C SER A 48 8.98 -1.97 -11.11
N GLY A 49 9.86 -1.02 -11.46
CA GLY A 49 10.94 -1.24 -12.43
C GLY A 49 10.46 -1.52 -13.86
N GLN A 50 9.16 -1.43 -14.12
CA GLN A 50 8.57 -1.62 -15.44
C GLN A 50 8.61 -0.30 -16.24
N TRP A 51 8.79 -0.39 -17.56
CA TRP A 51 8.89 0.78 -18.42
C TRP A 51 7.55 1.54 -18.55
N GLU A 52 6.43 0.83 -18.36
CA GLU A 52 5.08 1.39 -18.36
C GLU A 52 4.85 2.37 -17.19
N GLN A 53 5.64 2.28 -16.12
CA GLN A 53 5.57 3.21 -15.00
C GLN A 53 6.31 4.51 -15.31
N ALA A 54 5.69 5.36 -16.12
CA ALA A 54 6.25 6.65 -16.52
C ALA A 54 6.25 7.72 -15.41
N ARG A 55 5.52 7.50 -14.31
CA ARG A 55 5.40 8.43 -13.18
C ARG A 55 5.64 7.73 -11.84
N THR A 56 6.19 8.46 -10.90
CA THR A 56 6.33 8.00 -9.50
C THR A 56 4.96 7.76 -8.90
N ALA A 57 4.71 6.53 -8.45
CA ALA A 57 3.50 6.21 -7.70
C ALA A 57 3.69 6.67 -6.25
N ARG A 58 3.07 7.80 -5.91
CA ARG A 58 3.06 8.35 -4.55
C ARG A 58 1.72 8.04 -3.89
N LEU A 59 1.77 7.39 -2.74
CA LEU A 59 0.62 6.95 -1.98
C LEU A 59 0.54 7.73 -0.68
N THR A 60 -0.65 8.22 -0.34
CA THR A 60 -0.94 8.71 1.02
C THR A 60 -1.65 7.62 1.80
N VAL A 61 -1.08 7.26 2.96
CA VAL A 61 -1.60 6.22 3.85
C VAL A 61 -2.07 6.87 5.15
N ASP A 62 -3.35 6.70 5.47
CA ASP A 62 -3.97 7.16 6.72
C ASP A 62 -4.44 5.95 7.53
N THR A 63 -3.86 5.77 8.71
CA THR A 63 -4.15 4.64 9.61
C THR A 63 -5.17 4.98 10.71
N HIS A 64 -5.55 6.24 10.86
CA HIS A 64 -6.56 6.70 11.81
C HIS A 64 -7.98 6.68 11.23
N SER A 65 -8.07 6.77 9.90
CA SER A 65 -9.32 6.62 9.17
C SER A 65 -9.77 5.16 9.16
N HIS A 66 -10.66 4.79 10.09
CA HIS A 66 -11.42 3.52 10.09
C HIS A 66 -12.48 3.28 8.97
N PRO A 67 -12.82 4.18 8.02
CA PRO A 67 -13.92 3.95 7.07
C PRO A 67 -13.74 2.81 6.06
N TRP A 68 -12.54 2.23 5.92
CA TRP A 68 -12.23 1.37 4.76
C TRP A 68 -13.08 0.09 4.70
N GLU A 69 -13.55 -0.45 5.83
CA GLU A 69 -14.51 -1.58 5.87
C GLU A 69 -15.96 -1.11 6.00
N GLU A 70 -16.22 -0.06 6.80
CA GLU A 70 -17.57 0.36 7.19
C GLU A 70 -18.43 0.86 6.01
N GLY A 71 -17.82 1.37 4.93
CA GLY A 71 -18.53 1.84 3.75
C GLY A 71 -18.75 0.82 2.64
N ARG A 72 -18.31 -0.45 2.78
CA ARG A 72 -18.26 -1.40 1.65
C ARG A 72 -18.63 -2.83 2.05
N GLY A 73 -19.79 -3.01 2.66
CA GLY A 73 -20.44 -4.32 2.71
C GLY A 73 -20.83 -4.75 1.30
N GLU A 74 -20.05 -5.60 0.63
CA GLU A 74 -20.45 -6.15 -0.67
C GLU A 74 -19.60 -7.35 -1.09
N ASP A 75 -20.28 -8.25 -1.80
CA ASP A 75 -19.87 -9.55 -2.32
C ASP A 75 -18.51 -9.54 -3.05
N PRO A 76 -17.59 -10.48 -2.73
CA PRO A 76 -16.33 -10.68 -3.45
C PRO A 76 -16.47 -10.85 -4.98
N SER A 77 -17.66 -11.20 -5.48
CA SER A 77 -17.92 -11.51 -6.89
C SER A 77 -18.33 -10.32 -7.75
N SER A 78 -18.47 -9.10 -7.21
CA SER A 78 -18.86 -7.95 -8.01
C SER A 78 -17.73 -7.50 -8.98
N PRO A 79 -17.97 -7.49 -10.31
CA PRO A 79 -16.92 -7.29 -11.33
C PRO A 79 -16.26 -5.88 -11.34
N GLY A 80 -16.83 -4.90 -10.61
CA GLY A 80 -16.28 -3.55 -10.48
C GLY A 80 -15.34 -3.32 -9.29
N LYS A 81 -15.00 -4.35 -8.52
CA LYS A 81 -14.35 -4.22 -7.19
C LYS A 81 -13.03 -4.98 -7.02
N ARG A 82 -12.26 -5.19 -8.09
CA ARG A 82 -10.88 -5.70 -7.92
C ARG A 82 -10.13 -4.76 -6.99
N ARG A 83 -9.54 -5.32 -5.93
CA ARG A 83 -8.75 -4.53 -4.97
C ARG A 83 -7.34 -4.41 -5.52
N PRO A 84 -6.75 -3.20 -5.62
CA PRO A 84 -5.37 -3.06 -6.05
C PRO A 84 -4.47 -3.90 -5.15
N SER A 85 -3.68 -4.78 -5.75
CA SER A 85 -2.90 -5.75 -5.00
C SER A 85 -1.84 -5.07 -4.11
N LEU A 86 -1.41 -3.85 -4.45
CA LEU A 86 -0.53 -3.04 -3.60
C LEU A 86 -1.23 -2.49 -2.34
N GLU A 87 -2.48 -2.04 -2.45
CA GLU A 87 -3.25 -1.61 -1.26
C GLU A 87 -3.43 -2.76 -0.27
N MET A 88 -3.71 -3.96 -0.79
CA MET A 88 -3.85 -5.15 0.04
C MET A 88 -2.54 -5.48 0.76
N ALA A 89 -1.39 -5.37 0.07
CA ALA A 89 -0.08 -5.55 0.68
C ALA A 89 0.19 -4.53 1.81
N ILE A 90 -0.11 -3.24 1.59
CA ILE A 90 0.01 -2.17 2.59
C ILE A 90 -0.84 -2.50 3.84
N ARG A 91 -2.07 -2.95 3.64
CA ARG A 91 -2.99 -3.29 4.74
C ARG A 91 -2.58 -4.53 5.55
N THR A 92 -1.67 -5.37 5.04
CA THR A 92 -1.07 -6.44 5.87
C THR A 92 -0.23 -5.89 7.02
N LYS A 93 0.29 -4.67 6.87
CA LYS A 93 1.07 -3.96 7.90
C LYS A 93 0.23 -2.94 8.65
N TRP A 94 -0.54 -2.13 7.94
CA TRP A 94 -1.41 -1.12 8.51
C TRP A 94 -2.87 -1.52 8.30
N ALA A 95 -3.32 -2.50 9.09
CA ALA A 95 -4.72 -2.88 9.13
C ALA A 95 -5.55 -1.63 9.48
N GLY A 96 -6.66 -1.38 8.79
CA GLY A 96 -7.36 -0.11 8.97
C GLY A 96 -7.12 0.91 7.86
N ALA A 97 -5.98 0.83 7.17
CA ALA A 97 -5.50 1.99 6.46
C ALA A 97 -6.31 2.31 5.19
N THR A 98 -6.63 3.59 5.06
CA THR A 98 -7.07 4.18 3.79
C THR A 98 -5.84 4.53 2.95
N VAL A 99 -5.89 4.22 1.66
CA VAL A 99 -4.79 4.47 0.72
C VAL A 99 -5.30 5.35 -0.42
N SER A 100 -4.68 6.50 -0.61
CA SER A 100 -4.89 7.39 -1.76
C SER A 100 -3.74 7.24 -2.74
N TRP A 101 -4.03 7.12 -4.03
CA TRP A 101 -3.03 7.03 -5.09
C TRP A 101 -2.52 8.38 -5.60
N ASP A 102 -3.03 9.48 -5.05
CA ASP A 102 -2.62 10.86 -5.33
C ASP A 102 -2.52 11.19 -6.84
N GLY A 103 -3.45 10.65 -7.63
CA GLY A 103 -3.51 10.86 -9.09
C GLY A 103 -2.69 9.86 -9.92
N THR A 104 -2.15 8.80 -9.32
CA THR A 104 -1.54 7.66 -10.02
C THR A 104 -2.59 6.57 -10.25
N ASP A 105 -2.52 5.87 -11.38
CA ASP A 105 -3.37 4.71 -11.62
C ASP A 105 -2.99 3.53 -10.70
N PRO A 106 -3.96 2.85 -10.07
CA PRO A 106 -3.68 1.73 -9.17
C PRO A 106 -3.08 0.51 -9.89
N PHE A 107 -2.20 -0.21 -9.16
CA PHE A 107 -1.66 -1.49 -9.62
C PHE A 107 -2.56 -2.63 -9.13
N TYR A 108 -3.24 -3.30 -10.06
CA TYR A 108 -4.13 -4.43 -9.81
C TYR A 108 -3.42 -5.78 -9.85
#